data_AF-A0A521G256-F1
#
_entry.id   AF-A0A521G256-F1
#
_cell.length_a   1.000
_cell.length_b   1.000
_cell.length_c   1.000
_cell.angle_alpha   90.00
_cell.angle_beta   90.00
_cell.angle_gamma   90.00
#
_symmetry.space_group_name_H-M   'P 1'
#
loop_
_entity.id
_entity.type
_entity.pdbx_description
1 polymer ?
#
loop_
_entity_poly.entity_id
_entity_poly.type
_entity_poly.pdbx_seq_one_letter_code
_entity_poly.pdbx_strand_id
1 'polypeptide(L)'
;MEPISSYIAGYTTGKLTEIAESMVRTHVIERWGRFRAKQFFDAFCGAIASEGTTELELQQLLNDLLSDDRRSQVLFDAYRSVCFTKSRSLGPRIIALLTAELVTRESVADDEEAAIFSAAEELSDAELAEFSTFALDHANRTNTDDTSTCHRSLSINMGEELIDSTWRREIDISLGPLNLATTDIGSWALKLKRHGLISDDVRERHIDEPGTMRQVTWWLYLHPSALRLAELTKQAS
;
A
#
# COMPACT_ATOMS: atom_id res chain seq x y z
N MET A 1 -49.00 -11.92 -37.95
CA MET A 1 -49.26 -11.14 -36.73
C MET A 1 -48.37 -11.66 -35.63
N GLU A 2 -47.22 -11.01 -35.43
CA GLU A 2 -46.50 -10.87 -34.15
C GLU A 2 -45.73 -9.53 -34.27
N PRO A 3 -45.38 -8.79 -33.20
CA PRO A 3 -45.34 -9.16 -31.78
C PRO A 3 -45.88 -8.08 -30.81
N ILE A 4 -46.85 -8.40 -29.96
CA ILE A 4 -47.14 -7.62 -28.73
C ILE A 4 -46.31 -8.16 -27.54
N SER A 5 -45.80 -9.39 -27.67
CA SER A 5 -44.99 -10.08 -26.66
C SER A 5 -43.64 -9.41 -26.38
N SER A 6 -42.95 -8.86 -27.40
CA SER A 6 -41.61 -8.26 -27.22
C SER A 6 -41.63 -6.92 -26.47
N TYR A 7 -42.69 -6.13 -26.62
CA TYR A 7 -42.82 -4.83 -25.94
C TYR A 7 -43.12 -4.97 -24.44
N ILE A 8 -43.90 -5.97 -24.04
CA ILE A 8 -44.21 -6.25 -22.63
C ILE A 8 -43.00 -6.89 -21.93
N ALA A 9 -42.24 -7.74 -22.64
CA ALA A 9 -40.99 -8.30 -22.14
C ALA A 9 -39.91 -7.22 -21.91
N GLY A 10 -39.81 -6.22 -22.80
CA GLY A 10 -38.87 -5.10 -22.67
C GLY A 10 -39.18 -4.14 -21.51
N TYR A 11 -40.46 -3.87 -21.24
CA TYR A 11 -40.87 -2.97 -20.15
C TYR A 11 -40.69 -3.59 -18.76
N THR A 12 -40.86 -4.91 -18.65
CA THR A 12 -40.62 -5.64 -17.39
C THR A 12 -39.12 -5.85 -17.14
N THR A 13 -38.32 -6.06 -18.18
CA THR A 13 -36.84 -6.07 -18.04
C THR A 13 -36.29 -4.72 -17.64
N GLY A 14 -36.77 -3.61 -18.21
CA GLY A 14 -36.35 -2.25 -17.82
C GLY A 14 -36.56 -1.93 -16.34
N LYS A 15 -37.74 -2.28 -15.79
CA LYS A 15 -38.02 -2.11 -14.36
C LYS A 15 -37.17 -3.02 -13.47
N LEU A 16 -36.90 -4.26 -13.90
CA LEU A 16 -36.03 -5.18 -13.17
C LEU A 16 -34.57 -4.69 -13.17
N THR A 17 -34.09 -4.12 -14.28
CA THR A 17 -32.76 -3.53 -14.36
C THR A 17 -32.65 -2.28 -13.48
N GLU A 18 -33.67 -1.42 -13.44
CA GLU A 18 -33.69 -0.25 -12.55
C GLU A 18 -33.67 -0.64 -11.07
N ILE A 19 -34.44 -1.68 -10.70
CA ILE A 19 -34.44 -2.23 -9.33
C ILE A 19 -33.07 -2.82 -9.00
N ALA A 20 -32.49 -3.62 -9.89
CA ALA A 20 -31.16 -4.21 -9.71
C ALA A 20 -30.08 -3.12 -9.58
N GLU A 21 -30.11 -2.10 -10.45
CA GLU A 21 -29.21 -0.95 -10.40
C GLU A 21 -29.34 -0.21 -9.07
N SER A 22 -30.57 0.10 -8.64
CA SER A 22 -30.83 0.78 -7.38
C SER A 22 -30.34 -0.02 -6.16
N MET A 23 -30.56 -1.34 -6.17
CA MET A 23 -30.08 -2.22 -5.11
C MET A 23 -28.55 -2.28 -5.05
N VAL A 24 -27.88 -2.46 -6.20
CA VAL A 24 -26.41 -2.51 -6.27
C VAL A 24 -25.79 -1.18 -5.87
N ARG A 25 -26.32 -0.06 -6.37
CA ARG A 25 -25.90 1.30 -6.00
C ARG A 25 -25.98 1.51 -4.49
N THR A 26 -27.14 1.24 -3.89
CA THR A 26 -27.37 1.53 -2.46
C THR A 26 -26.58 0.57 -1.55
N HIS A 27 -26.65 -0.73 -1.81
CA HIS A 27 -26.13 -1.74 -0.87
C HIS A 27 -24.64 -2.05 -1.06
N VAL A 28 -24.08 -1.76 -2.23
CA VAL A 28 -22.68 -2.02 -2.53
C VAL A 28 -21.92 -0.70 -2.68
N ILE A 29 -22.25 0.11 -3.68
CA ILE A 29 -21.44 1.30 -4.01
C ILE A 29 -21.48 2.32 -2.87
N GLU A 30 -22.68 2.77 -2.49
CA GLU A 30 -22.83 3.80 -1.45
C GLU A 30 -22.45 3.28 -0.07
N ARG A 31 -22.80 2.03 0.25
CA ARG A 31 -22.43 1.42 1.53
C ARG A 31 -20.92 1.39 1.71
N TRP A 32 -20.18 0.86 0.73
CA TRP A 32 -18.73 0.75 0.83
C TRP A 32 -18.02 2.09 0.64
N GLY A 33 -18.57 2.99 -0.18
CA GLY A 33 -18.10 4.37 -0.31
C GLY A 33 -18.19 5.13 1.02
N ARG A 34 -19.37 5.09 1.67
CA ARG A 34 -19.58 5.71 2.99
C ARG A 34 -18.71 5.09 4.06
N PHE A 35 -18.53 3.77 4.05
CA PHE A 35 -17.66 3.10 5.00
C PHE A 35 -16.20 3.56 4.87
N ARG A 36 -15.63 3.56 3.67
CA ARG A 36 -14.25 4.01 3.43
C ARG A 36 -14.07 5.49 3.77
N ALA A 37 -15.02 6.34 3.36
CA ALA A 37 -15.03 7.76 3.73
C ALA A 37 -15.02 7.95 5.25
N LYS A 38 -15.84 7.17 5.97
CA LYS A 38 -15.85 7.21 7.44
C LYS A 38 -14.50 6.81 8.03
N GLN A 39 -13.90 5.71 7.56
CA GLN A 39 -12.57 5.27 8.05
C GLN A 39 -11.50 6.35 7.82
N PHE A 40 -11.56 7.03 6.67
CA PHE A 40 -10.68 8.16 6.35
C PHE A 40 -10.90 9.33 7.31
N PHE A 41 -12.14 9.83 7.44
CA PHE A 41 -12.41 11.02 8.28
C PHE A 41 -12.17 10.76 9.76
N ASP A 42 -12.54 9.58 10.28
CA ASP A 42 -12.31 9.21 11.68
C ASP A 42 -10.80 9.24 11.99
N ALA A 43 -9.97 8.65 11.12
CA ALA A 43 -8.51 8.66 11.29
C ALA A 43 -7.89 10.05 11.06
N PHE A 44 -8.38 10.81 10.08
CA PHE A 44 -7.88 12.15 9.76
C PHE A 44 -8.13 13.13 10.91
N CYS A 45 -9.37 13.17 11.40
CA CYS A 45 -9.73 14.00 12.55
C CYS A 45 -8.96 13.56 13.80
N GLY A 46 -8.79 12.25 14.01
CA GLY A 46 -7.97 11.74 15.12
C GLY A 46 -6.50 12.14 15.03
N ALA A 47 -5.93 12.18 13.83
CA ALA A 47 -4.52 12.55 13.61
C ALA A 47 -4.27 14.06 13.80
N ILE A 48 -5.24 14.89 13.40
CA ILE A 48 -5.18 16.34 13.56
C ILE A 48 -5.52 16.77 15.00
N ALA A 49 -6.45 16.06 15.64
CA ALA A 49 -6.79 16.30 17.04
C ALA A 49 -5.65 15.79 17.93
N SER A 50 -4.69 16.66 18.23
CA SER A 50 -3.65 16.38 19.23
C SER A 50 -4.26 16.08 20.61
N GLU A 51 -3.56 15.31 21.45
CA GLU A 51 -4.01 15.04 22.82
C GLU A 51 -4.29 16.35 23.57
N GLY A 52 -5.56 16.57 23.96
CA GLY A 52 -6.00 17.77 24.66
C GLY A 52 -6.63 18.86 23.80
N THR A 53 -6.77 18.66 22.48
CA THR A 53 -7.48 19.59 21.59
C THR A 53 -8.96 19.68 21.98
N THR A 54 -9.44 20.88 22.21
CA THR A 54 -10.86 21.13 22.47
C THR A 54 -11.70 21.08 21.18
N GLU A 55 -13.00 20.83 21.30
CA GLU A 55 -13.90 20.82 20.13
C GLU A 55 -13.87 22.14 19.35
N LEU A 56 -13.72 23.26 20.06
CA LEU A 56 -13.64 24.59 19.45
C LEU A 56 -12.36 24.77 18.62
N GLU A 57 -11.22 24.31 19.15
CA GLU A 57 -9.93 24.36 18.44
C GLU A 57 -9.95 23.48 17.19
N LEU A 58 -10.55 22.28 17.29
CA LEU A 58 -10.71 21.40 16.13
C LEU A 58 -11.61 22.04 15.05
N GLN A 59 -12.72 22.68 15.45
CA GLN A 59 -13.59 23.40 14.51
C GLN A 59 -12.86 24.58 13.83
N GLN A 60 -12.04 25.31 14.59
CA GLN A 60 -11.23 26.39 14.02
C GLN A 60 -10.22 25.85 13.01
N LEU A 61 -9.49 24.80 13.36
CA LEU A 61 -8.51 24.17 12.46
C LEU A 61 -9.18 23.65 11.18
N LEU A 62 -10.34 23.01 11.29
CA LEU A 62 -11.11 22.57 10.12
C LEU A 62 -11.61 23.73 9.26
N ASN A 63 -12.06 24.82 9.87
CA ASN A 63 -12.47 26.02 9.12
C ASN A 63 -11.30 26.67 8.40
N ASP A 64 -10.14 26.75 9.04
CA ASP A 64 -8.91 27.28 8.44
C ASP A 64 -8.46 26.40 7.28
N LEU A 65 -8.52 25.07 7.45
CA LEU A 65 -8.22 24.10 6.40
C LEU A 65 -9.13 24.26 5.19
N LEU A 66 -10.44 24.38 5.41
CA LEU A 66 -11.43 24.50 4.34
C LEU A 66 -11.44 25.88 3.68
N SER A 67 -10.96 26.91 4.38
CA SER A 67 -10.83 28.27 3.83
C SER A 67 -9.56 28.45 2.99
N ASP A 68 -8.57 27.58 3.17
CA ASP A 68 -7.34 27.54 2.38
C ASP A 68 -7.55 26.63 1.14
N ASP A 69 -7.57 27.24 -0.05
CA ASP A 69 -7.72 26.54 -1.33
C ASP A 69 -6.67 25.42 -1.51
N ARG A 70 -5.45 25.62 -1.01
CA ARG A 70 -4.36 24.65 -1.19
C ARG A 70 -4.54 23.43 -0.28
N ARG A 71 -4.92 23.65 0.99
CA ARG A 71 -5.15 22.55 1.94
C ARG A 71 -6.43 21.79 1.62
N SER A 72 -7.48 22.50 1.22
CA SER A 72 -8.73 21.87 0.76
C SER A 72 -8.52 21.05 -0.52
N GLN A 73 -7.64 21.48 -1.44
CA GLN A 73 -7.24 20.69 -2.59
C GLN A 73 -6.50 19.39 -2.18
N VAL A 74 -5.53 19.46 -1.27
CA VAL A 74 -4.83 18.27 -0.76
C VAL A 74 -5.81 17.28 -0.12
N LEU A 75 -6.77 17.78 0.68
CA LEU A 75 -7.81 16.95 1.28
C LEU A 75 -8.72 16.30 0.22
N PHE A 76 -9.08 17.06 -0.82
CA PHE A 76 -9.90 16.56 -1.91
C PHE A 76 -9.19 15.47 -2.73
N ASP A 77 -7.92 15.67 -3.04
CA ASP A 77 -7.11 14.69 -3.78
C ASP A 77 -6.92 13.41 -2.97
N ALA A 78 -6.68 13.52 -1.66
CA ALA A 78 -6.63 12.37 -0.76
C ALA A 78 -7.98 11.61 -0.74
N TYR A 79 -9.10 12.33 -0.60
CA TYR A 79 -10.43 11.73 -0.62
C TYR A 79 -10.73 11.02 -1.95
N ARG A 80 -10.24 11.55 -3.07
CA ARG A 80 -10.34 10.89 -4.37
C ARG A 80 -9.64 9.53 -4.35
N SER A 81 -8.43 9.44 -3.80
CA SER A 81 -7.73 8.15 -3.63
C SER A 81 -8.47 7.18 -2.71
N VAL A 82 -9.13 7.67 -1.64
CA VAL A 82 -10.01 6.82 -0.80
C VAL A 82 -11.16 6.20 -1.60
N CYS A 83 -11.67 6.88 -2.62
CA CYS A 83 -12.74 6.32 -3.46
C CYS A 83 -12.23 5.14 -4.31
N PHE A 84 -10.96 5.15 -4.69
CA PHE A 84 -10.34 4.14 -5.55
C PHE A 84 -9.57 3.04 -4.79
N THR A 85 -9.30 3.22 -3.50
CA THR A 85 -8.57 2.22 -2.71
C THR A 85 -9.24 0.84 -2.69
N LYS A 86 -8.45 -0.21 -2.90
CA LYS A 86 -8.87 -1.60 -2.81
C LYS A 86 -9.16 -2.03 -1.38
N SER A 87 -8.45 -1.43 -0.42
CA SER A 87 -8.63 -1.68 1.01
C SER A 87 -9.98 -1.16 1.50
N ARG A 88 -10.56 -1.83 2.51
CA ARG A 88 -11.81 -1.38 3.14
C ARG A 88 -11.55 -0.46 4.32
N SER A 89 -10.46 -0.67 5.06
CA SER A 89 -10.16 0.06 6.29
C SER A 89 -8.75 0.63 6.36
N LEU A 90 -7.70 -0.18 6.17
CA LEU A 90 -6.32 0.24 6.42
C LEU A 90 -5.85 1.29 5.42
N GLY A 91 -6.10 1.10 4.12
CA GLY A 91 -5.80 2.05 3.05
C GLY A 91 -6.39 3.44 3.31
N PRO A 92 -7.72 3.58 3.50
CA PRO A 92 -8.34 4.85 3.88
C PRO A 92 -7.70 5.51 5.12
N ARG A 93 -7.34 4.74 6.14
CA ARG A 93 -6.71 5.25 7.37
C ARG A 93 -5.27 5.71 7.13
N ILE A 94 -4.48 4.96 6.35
CA ILE A 94 -3.11 5.35 5.98
C ILE A 94 -3.13 6.65 5.18
N ILE A 95 -4.02 6.73 4.18
CA ILE A 95 -4.24 7.95 3.38
C ILE A 95 -4.60 9.11 4.31
N ALA A 96 -5.48 8.89 5.30
CA ALA A 96 -5.86 9.91 6.27
C ALA A 96 -4.68 10.41 7.12
N LEU A 97 -3.88 9.50 7.70
CA LEU A 97 -2.71 9.85 8.50
C LEU A 97 -1.71 10.67 7.68
N LEU A 98 -1.40 10.22 6.47
CA LEU A 98 -0.46 10.93 5.59
C LEU A 98 -1.00 12.30 5.15
N THR A 99 -2.30 12.41 4.90
CA THR A 99 -2.95 13.68 4.56
C THR A 99 -2.92 14.65 5.73
N ALA A 100 -3.13 14.18 6.96
CA ALA A 100 -3.04 15.01 8.16
C ALA A 100 -1.62 15.59 8.33
N GLU A 101 -0.58 14.79 8.09
CA GLU A 101 0.81 15.26 8.11
C GLU A 101 1.05 16.34 7.04
N LEU A 102 0.57 16.13 5.81
CA LEU A 102 0.73 17.08 4.70
C LEU A 102 0.04 18.42 4.97
N VAL A 103 -1.19 18.38 5.48
CA VAL A 103 -1.96 19.56 5.85
C VAL A 103 -1.27 20.31 6.98
N THR A 104 -0.77 19.60 7.99
CA THR A 104 -0.05 20.19 9.13
C THR A 104 1.26 20.83 8.70
N ARG A 105 1.98 20.22 7.74
CA ARG A 105 3.20 20.77 7.13
C ARG A 105 2.92 21.85 6.08
N GLU A 106 1.65 22.11 5.77
CA GLU A 106 1.22 23.03 4.72
C GLU A 106 1.88 22.73 3.36
N SER A 107 2.08 21.45 3.03
CA SER A 107 2.85 21.01 1.85
C SER A 107 2.03 20.09 0.94
N VAL A 108 2.47 19.96 -0.30
CA VAL A 108 1.97 18.94 -1.22
C VAL A 108 2.83 17.68 -1.08
N ALA A 109 2.26 16.51 -1.40
CA ALA A 109 2.99 15.24 -1.41
C ALA A 109 4.22 15.30 -2.32
N ASP A 110 5.36 14.85 -1.81
CA ASP A 110 6.54 14.57 -2.62
C ASP A 110 6.44 13.21 -3.34
N ASP A 111 7.47 12.84 -4.11
CA ASP A 111 7.49 11.58 -4.87
C ASP A 111 7.41 10.33 -3.96
N GLU A 112 8.01 10.40 -2.75
CA GLU A 112 7.98 9.29 -1.80
C GLU A 112 6.59 9.14 -1.16
N GLU A 113 5.95 10.25 -0.81
CA GLU A 113 4.60 10.30 -0.26
C GLU A 113 3.56 9.90 -1.31
N ALA A 114 3.75 10.30 -2.57
CA ALA A 114 2.94 9.86 -3.70
C ALA A 114 3.03 8.34 -3.93
N ALA A 115 4.20 7.74 -3.74
CA ALA A 115 4.37 6.28 -3.79
C ALA A 115 3.61 5.59 -2.65
N ILE A 116 3.59 6.16 -1.45
CA ILE A 116 2.82 5.65 -0.30
C ILE A 116 1.31 5.73 -0.58
N PHE A 117 0.81 6.86 -1.11
CA PHE A 117 -0.59 6.98 -1.53
C PHE A 117 -0.98 5.92 -2.57
N SER A 118 -0.13 5.74 -3.58
CA SER A 118 -0.36 4.77 -4.66
C SER A 118 -0.38 3.33 -4.13
N ALA A 119 0.51 2.99 -3.20
CA ALA A 119 0.53 1.69 -2.54
C ALA A 119 -0.70 1.46 -1.65
N ALA A 120 -1.11 2.46 -0.86
CA ALA A 120 -2.31 2.39 -0.02
C ALA A 120 -3.61 2.29 -0.84
N GLU A 121 -3.61 2.77 -2.08
CA GLU A 121 -4.71 2.60 -3.03
C GLU A 121 -4.76 1.17 -3.60
N GLU A 122 -3.62 0.59 -3.98
CA GLU A 122 -3.58 -0.71 -4.68
C GLU A 122 -3.64 -1.95 -3.74
N LEU A 123 -3.12 -1.83 -2.52
CA LEU A 123 -3.03 -2.94 -1.58
C LEU A 123 -4.36 -3.17 -0.83
N SER A 124 -4.67 -4.45 -0.60
CA SER A 124 -5.78 -4.85 0.28
C SER A 124 -5.38 -4.82 1.76
N ASP A 125 -6.37 -4.90 2.66
CA ASP A 125 -6.11 -4.91 4.11
C ASP A 125 -5.19 -6.05 4.54
N ALA A 126 -5.37 -7.25 3.97
CA ALA A 126 -4.53 -8.40 4.26
C ALA A 126 -3.08 -8.19 3.80
N GLU A 127 -2.90 -7.66 2.59
CA GLU A 127 -1.59 -7.36 2.01
C GLU A 127 -0.84 -6.28 2.80
N LEU A 128 -1.54 -5.23 3.24
CA LEU A 128 -0.96 -4.17 4.09
C LEU A 128 -0.52 -4.73 5.45
N ALA A 129 -1.36 -5.54 6.10
CA ALA A 129 -1.03 -6.13 7.40
C ALA A 129 0.15 -7.12 7.32
N GLU A 130 0.18 -7.96 6.29
CA GLU A 130 1.27 -8.90 6.03
C GLU A 130 2.59 -8.15 5.78
N PHE A 131 2.56 -7.14 4.91
CA PHE A 131 3.73 -6.29 4.64
C PHE A 131 4.22 -5.59 5.91
N SER A 132 3.33 -4.96 6.68
CA SER A 132 3.70 -4.24 7.90
C SER A 132 4.37 -5.17 8.92
N THR A 133 3.82 -6.37 9.11
CA THR A 133 4.40 -7.38 9.99
C THR A 133 5.79 -7.78 9.50
N PHE A 134 5.91 -8.12 8.21
CA PHE A 134 7.18 -8.49 7.59
C PHE A 134 8.25 -7.39 7.74
N ALA A 135 7.94 -6.16 7.35
CA ALA A 135 8.88 -5.04 7.37
C ALA A 135 9.35 -4.71 8.79
N LEU A 136 8.43 -4.66 9.75
CA LEU A 136 8.76 -4.31 11.14
C LEU A 136 9.52 -5.44 11.85
N ASP A 137 9.19 -6.70 11.59
CA ASP A 137 9.94 -7.84 12.16
C ASP A 137 11.40 -7.84 11.70
N HIS A 138 11.64 -7.56 10.41
CA HIS A 138 12.99 -7.47 9.87
C HIS A 138 13.73 -6.19 10.31
N ALA A 139 13.04 -5.06 10.44
CA ALA A 139 13.62 -3.82 10.98
C ALA A 139 14.04 -3.99 12.46
N ASN A 140 13.24 -4.69 13.27
CA ASN A 140 13.57 -4.94 14.67
C ASN A 140 14.79 -5.88 14.83
N ARG A 141 14.94 -6.87 13.96
CA ARG A 141 16.08 -7.81 13.97
C ARG A 141 17.39 -7.16 13.55
N THR A 142 17.35 -6.17 12.67
CA THR A 142 18.54 -5.46 12.18
C THR A 142 19.00 -4.37 13.14
N ASN A 143 18.07 -3.71 13.85
CA ASN A 143 18.40 -2.71 14.87
C ASN A 143 19.14 -3.28 16.10
N THR A 144 19.09 -4.60 16.34
CA THR A 144 19.85 -5.24 17.43
C THR A 144 21.35 -5.35 17.14
N ASP A 145 21.78 -5.30 15.88
CA ASP A 145 23.18 -5.51 15.48
C ASP A 145 23.90 -4.23 15.01
N ASP A 146 23.20 -3.15 14.68
CA ASP A 146 23.86 -1.92 14.20
C ASP A 146 23.15 -0.64 14.67
N THR A 147 23.87 0.16 15.46
CA THR A 147 23.39 1.40 16.10
C THR A 147 23.46 2.58 15.12
N SER A 148 22.51 2.70 14.19
CA SER A 148 22.27 3.98 13.46
C SER A 148 20.92 4.00 12.73
N THR A 149 19.86 4.30 13.50
CA THR A 149 18.47 4.30 13.06
C THR A 149 18.03 5.72 12.66
N CYS A 150 18.20 6.09 11.40
CA CYS A 150 17.37 7.07 10.69
C CYS A 150 17.82 7.08 9.22
N HIS A 151 16.91 6.89 8.27
CA HIS A 151 17.14 6.98 6.81
C HIS A 151 17.88 5.84 6.08
N ARG A 152 18.21 4.70 6.72
CA ARG A 152 18.81 3.58 5.99
C ARG A 152 17.74 2.65 5.43
N SER A 153 17.80 2.41 4.12
CA SER A 153 17.09 1.32 3.46
C SER A 153 17.37 0.00 4.15
N LEU A 154 16.35 -0.82 4.37
CA LEU A 154 16.50 -2.14 5.01
C LEU A 154 16.88 -3.18 3.95
N SER A 155 18.04 -3.82 4.09
CA SER A 155 18.46 -4.93 3.24
C SER A 155 18.19 -6.27 3.93
N ILE A 156 17.43 -7.14 3.27
CA ILE A 156 17.02 -8.45 3.77
C ILE A 156 17.62 -9.51 2.86
N ASN A 157 18.39 -10.44 3.42
CA ASN A 157 18.84 -11.62 2.68
C ASN A 157 17.68 -12.61 2.61
N MET A 158 17.23 -12.90 1.38
CA MET A 158 16.10 -13.78 1.10
C MET A 158 16.53 -15.24 0.88
N GLY A 159 17.82 -15.48 0.61
CA GLY A 159 18.34 -16.81 0.39
C GLY A 159 19.79 -16.78 -0.10
N GLU A 160 20.45 -17.91 0.08
CA GLU A 160 21.78 -18.17 -0.47
C GLU A 160 21.83 -19.57 -1.09
N GLU A 161 22.51 -19.68 -2.22
CA GLU A 161 22.75 -20.95 -2.90
C GLU A 161 24.24 -21.06 -3.24
N LEU A 162 24.81 -22.22 -2.94
CA LEU A 162 26.17 -22.58 -3.30
C LEU A 162 26.15 -23.47 -4.53
N ILE A 163 26.74 -22.99 -5.62
CA ILE A 163 26.78 -23.63 -6.91
C ILE A 163 28.21 -24.11 -7.17
N ASP A 164 28.37 -25.44 -7.26
CA ASP A 164 29.61 -26.06 -7.71
C ASP A 164 29.60 -26.21 -9.24
N SER A 165 30.45 -25.43 -9.91
CA SER A 165 30.58 -25.45 -11.38
C SER A 165 31.16 -26.73 -11.95
N THR A 166 31.60 -27.69 -11.12
CA THR A 166 31.97 -29.05 -11.58
C THR A 166 30.78 -29.99 -11.74
N TRP A 167 29.62 -29.69 -11.12
CA TRP A 167 28.46 -30.58 -11.12
C TRP A 167 27.30 -30.01 -11.95
N ARG A 168 27.14 -30.56 -13.16
CA ARG A 168 25.99 -30.54 -14.09
C ARG A 168 25.86 -29.33 -15.04
N ARG A 169 26.03 -29.62 -16.34
CA ARG A 169 25.61 -28.78 -17.48
C ARG A 169 24.10 -28.86 -17.78
N GLU A 170 23.30 -29.51 -16.94
CA GLU A 170 21.89 -29.87 -17.23
C GLU A 170 20.87 -29.33 -16.22
N ILE A 171 21.30 -28.67 -15.14
CA ILE A 171 20.38 -27.95 -14.25
C ILE A 171 20.47 -26.47 -14.63
N ASP A 172 19.44 -25.97 -15.32
CA ASP A 172 19.22 -24.53 -15.48
C ASP A 172 18.92 -23.96 -14.09
N ILE A 173 19.96 -23.53 -13.39
CA ILE A 173 19.80 -22.73 -12.17
C ILE A 173 19.28 -21.38 -12.63
N SER A 174 18.06 -21.05 -12.23
CA SER A 174 17.43 -19.77 -12.56
C SER A 174 18.14 -18.65 -11.81
N LEU A 175 19.20 -18.09 -12.41
CA LEU A 175 19.86 -16.84 -12.00
C LEU A 175 18.99 -15.59 -12.26
N GLY A 176 17.69 -15.80 -12.48
CA GLY A 176 16.72 -14.73 -12.70
C GLY A 176 16.49 -13.88 -11.44
N PRO A 177 15.88 -12.70 -11.61
CA PRO A 177 15.46 -11.86 -10.49
C PRO A 177 14.57 -12.66 -9.53
N LEU A 178 14.60 -12.28 -8.25
CA LEU A 178 13.85 -12.97 -7.22
C LEU A 178 12.38 -13.04 -7.64
N ASN A 179 11.80 -14.24 -7.64
CA ASN A 179 10.40 -14.38 -7.98
C ASN A 179 9.54 -13.87 -6.82
N LEU A 180 9.30 -12.56 -6.79
CA LEU A 180 8.48 -11.91 -5.76
C LEU A 180 7.02 -12.39 -5.79
N ALA A 181 6.60 -13.11 -6.83
CA ALA A 181 5.27 -13.68 -6.96
C ALA A 181 5.16 -15.11 -6.42
N THR A 182 6.28 -15.77 -6.06
CA THR A 182 6.22 -17.08 -5.36
C THR A 182 5.81 -16.93 -3.90
N THR A 183 5.34 -18.05 -3.34
CA THR A 183 4.63 -18.22 -2.06
C THR A 183 5.32 -17.62 -0.82
N ASP A 184 6.60 -17.27 -0.91
CA ASP A 184 7.43 -17.04 0.29
C ASP A 184 7.45 -15.58 0.77
N ILE A 185 7.04 -14.61 -0.06
CA ILE A 185 7.03 -13.18 0.31
C ILE A 185 5.62 -12.61 0.38
N GLY A 186 4.79 -12.92 -0.62
CA GLY A 186 3.40 -12.46 -0.70
C GLY A 186 3.13 -11.53 -1.89
N SER A 187 1.86 -11.44 -2.30
CA SER A 187 1.45 -10.67 -3.49
C SER A 187 1.67 -9.17 -3.37
N TRP A 188 1.87 -8.67 -2.15
CA TRP A 188 2.16 -7.28 -1.85
C TRP A 188 3.52 -6.84 -2.43
N ALA A 189 4.51 -7.74 -2.51
CA ALA A 189 5.87 -7.38 -2.89
C ALA A 189 5.95 -6.87 -4.33
N LEU A 190 5.32 -7.56 -5.28
CA LEU A 190 5.33 -7.14 -6.67
C LEU A 190 4.67 -5.76 -6.87
N LYS A 191 3.64 -5.46 -6.08
CA LYS A 191 2.94 -4.15 -6.13
C LYS A 191 3.82 -3.05 -5.56
N LEU A 192 4.43 -3.27 -4.40
CA LEU A 192 5.36 -2.31 -3.81
C LEU A 192 6.57 -2.05 -4.71
N LYS A 193 7.05 -3.07 -5.45
CA LYS A 193 8.14 -2.91 -6.41
C LYS A 193 7.76 -1.97 -7.56
N ARG A 194 6.52 -2.02 -8.04
CA ARG A 194 6.02 -1.11 -9.10
C ARG A 194 5.99 0.34 -8.65
N HIS A 195 5.74 0.58 -7.35
CA HIS A 195 5.76 1.92 -6.75
C HIS A 195 7.15 2.37 -6.31
N GLY A 196 8.21 1.59 -6.58
CA GLY A 196 9.57 1.91 -6.17
C GLY A 196 9.80 1.85 -4.65
N LEU A 197 8.89 1.23 -3.89
CA LEU A 197 9.00 1.09 -2.44
C LEU A 197 9.93 -0.07 -2.06
N ILE A 198 10.07 -1.07 -2.93
CA ILE A 198 11.04 -2.16 -2.76
C ILE A 198 11.83 -2.41 -4.04
N SER A 199 13.05 -2.92 -3.88
CA SER A 199 13.89 -3.40 -4.97
C SER A 199 14.54 -4.72 -4.59
N ASP A 200 14.92 -5.52 -5.58
CA ASP A 200 15.64 -6.79 -5.41
C ASP A 200 16.97 -6.75 -6.17
N ASP A 201 17.96 -7.44 -5.62
CA ASP A 201 19.30 -7.60 -6.21
C ASP A 201 19.73 -9.06 -6.08
N VAL A 202 20.57 -9.49 -7.01
CA VAL A 202 21.19 -10.83 -6.99
C VAL A 202 22.69 -10.62 -7.05
N ARG A 203 23.39 -11.08 -5.99
CA ARG A 203 24.83 -10.92 -5.86
C ARG A 203 25.51 -12.27 -6.00
N GLU A 204 26.46 -12.36 -6.93
CA GLU A 204 27.31 -13.52 -7.12
C GLU A 204 28.70 -13.26 -6.56
N ARG A 205 29.21 -14.19 -5.75
CA ARG A 205 30.58 -14.16 -5.20
C ARG A 205 31.28 -15.47 -5.50
N HIS A 206 32.53 -15.38 -5.98
CA HIS A 206 33.41 -16.55 -6.10
C HIS A 206 34.09 -16.82 -4.76
N ILE A 207 34.06 -18.07 -4.29
CA ILE A 207 34.63 -18.45 -2.98
C ILE A 207 36.10 -18.86 -3.13
N ASP A 208 36.47 -19.53 -4.23
CA ASP A 208 37.81 -20.12 -4.40
C ASP A 208 38.59 -19.51 -5.59
N GLU A 209 39.93 -19.48 -5.49
CA GLU A 209 40.85 -18.95 -6.50
C GLU A 209 40.87 -19.66 -7.89
N PRO A 210 40.32 -20.89 -8.09
CA PRO A 210 40.04 -21.40 -9.44
C PRO A 210 38.65 -21.05 -9.99
N GLY A 211 37.78 -20.37 -9.22
CA GLY A 211 36.44 -19.96 -9.64
C GLY A 211 35.39 -21.08 -9.66
N THR A 212 35.65 -22.20 -8.98
CA THR A 212 34.85 -23.43 -9.08
C THR A 212 33.56 -23.39 -8.26
N MET A 213 33.58 -22.74 -7.09
CA MET A 213 32.39 -22.54 -6.26
C MET A 213 31.92 -21.09 -6.32
N ARG A 214 30.63 -20.93 -6.60
CA ARG A 214 29.93 -19.64 -6.67
C ARG A 214 28.85 -19.60 -5.60
N GLN A 215 28.79 -18.50 -4.87
CA GLN A 215 27.69 -18.20 -3.95
C GLN A 215 26.79 -17.18 -4.61
N VAL A 216 25.53 -17.52 -4.79
CA VAL A 216 24.49 -16.60 -5.23
C VAL A 216 23.66 -16.23 -4.01
N THR A 217 23.50 -14.93 -3.78
CA THR A 217 22.68 -14.42 -2.67
C THR A 217 21.61 -13.48 -3.23
N TRP A 218 20.38 -13.66 -2.78
CA TRP A 218 19.24 -12.83 -3.16
C TRP A 218 18.93 -11.84 -2.05
N TRP A 219 18.82 -10.57 -2.42
CA TRP A 219 18.57 -9.48 -1.49
C TRP A 219 17.30 -8.73 -1.84
N LEU A 220 16.53 -8.38 -0.83
CA LEU A 220 15.39 -7.48 -0.91
C LEU A 220 15.72 -6.19 -0.15
N TYR A 221 15.54 -5.05 -0.80
CA TYR A 221 15.74 -3.73 -0.21
C TYR A 221 14.39 -3.05 -0.04
N LEU A 222 14.09 -2.63 1.20
CA LEU A 222 12.97 -1.75 1.49
C LEU A 222 13.48 -0.31 1.54
N HIS A 223 12.89 0.57 0.72
CA HIS A 223 13.16 1.99 0.79
C HIS A 223 12.61 2.60 2.09
N PRO A 224 13.13 3.77 2.54
CA PRO A 224 12.62 4.43 3.75
C PRO A 224 11.11 4.70 3.71
N SER A 225 10.58 5.04 2.53
CA SER A 225 9.15 5.21 2.28
C SER A 225 8.33 3.93 2.51
N ALA A 226 8.90 2.76 2.24
CA ALA A 226 8.26 1.48 2.53
C ALA A 226 8.20 1.19 4.03
N LEU A 227 9.27 1.53 4.77
CA LEU A 227 9.27 1.44 6.23
C LEU A 227 8.24 2.40 6.85
N ARG A 228 8.16 3.64 6.34
CA ARG A 228 7.12 4.60 6.73
C ARG A 228 5.71 4.06 6.46
N LEU A 229 5.47 3.44 5.31
CA LEU A 229 4.19 2.77 5.02
C LEU A 229 3.89 1.65 6.03
N ALA A 230 4.88 0.85 6.42
CA ALA A 230 4.70 -0.20 7.42
C ALA A 230 4.34 0.36 8.81
N GLU A 231 4.98 1.47 9.21
CA GLU A 231 4.68 2.19 10.46
C GLU A 231 3.27 2.79 10.45
N LEU A 232 2.89 3.48 9.36
CA LEU A 232 1.55 4.03 9.18
C LEU A 232 0.48 2.93 9.22
N THR A 233 0.77 1.76 8.64
CA THR A 233 -0.12 0.60 8.69
C THR A 233 -0.32 0.10 10.12
N LYS A 234 0.74 0.07 10.93
CA LYS A 234 0.67 -0.31 12.34
C LYS A 234 -0.10 0.71 13.18
N GLN A 235 0.06 2.00 12.91
CA GLN A 235 -0.73 3.07 13.56
C GLN A 235 -2.21 3.01 13.17
N ALA A 236 -2.50 2.62 11.93
CA ALA A 236 -3.85 2.52 11.39
C ALA A 236 -4.61 1.25 11.79
N SER A 237 -3.91 0.21 12.30
CA SER A 237 -4.49 -1.09 12.68
C SER A 237 -5.15 -1.02 14.05
#